data_AF-A0A661DUX9-F1
#
_entry.id   AF-A0A661DUX9-F1
#
_cell.length_a   1.000
_cell.length_b   1.000
_cell.length_c   1.000
_cell.angle_alpha   90.00
_cell.angle_beta   90.00
_cell.angle_gamma   90.00
#
_symmetry.space_group_name_H-M   'P 1'
#
loop_
_entity.id
_entity.type
_entity.pdbx_description
1 polymer ?
#
loop_
_entity_poly.entity_id
_entity_poly.type
_entity_poly.pdbx_seq_one_letter_code
_entity_poly.pdbx_strand_id
1 'polypeptide(L)'
;MQKNSLIIPVVFLLIGFISAYFIFGSPLNSNDSVSTKNNEKQATELFSSINPFAEKNKNPALNNPAFNNPAINNQSEPNRLDYFADEISQIKQQLKAIEQTLALMPDTAAGSTNPASKSRNRFSTLLPRRLYNLENLLKGGIAPTIAEDIVRRKSSAELKRLELQDRAKRDNYLNTQRYYDELDNINQQDVNLREELGDESYDEYLYASKQNNRIKIASVMLGSAAEQSGIQKGDVVLSYDNKRMFSWQELKDATTEGQLGEFVAINIVRDGEIYSFTVPRGPLGTQLGTTRLAP
;
A
#
# COMPACT_ATOMS: atom_id res chain seq x y z
N MET A 1 -54.50 -9.86 -40.21
CA MET A 1 -54.64 -11.26 -39.76
C MET A 1 -53.51 -11.59 -38.80
N GLN A 2 -53.89 -12.01 -37.59
CA GLN A 2 -53.15 -12.72 -36.53
C GLN A 2 -51.81 -12.19 -35.99
N LYS A 3 -51.97 -11.57 -34.82
CA LYS A 3 -51.07 -11.39 -33.66
C LYS A 3 -50.96 -12.75 -32.93
N ASN A 4 -49.78 -13.18 -32.47
CA ASN A 4 -49.66 -14.23 -31.45
C ASN A 4 -48.53 -13.91 -30.45
N SER A 5 -48.94 -13.33 -29.33
CA SER A 5 -48.23 -13.32 -28.04
C SER A 5 -48.54 -14.62 -27.30
N LEU A 6 -47.53 -15.29 -26.72
CA LEU A 6 -47.74 -16.34 -25.74
C LEU A 6 -47.13 -15.93 -24.39
N ILE A 7 -48.02 -15.58 -23.48
CA ILE A 7 -47.82 -15.43 -22.03
C ILE A 7 -48.23 -16.78 -21.40
N ILE A 8 -47.85 -17.00 -20.12
CA ILE A 8 -48.50 -17.84 -19.06
C ILE A 8 -47.63 -19.07 -18.65
N PRO A 9 -47.48 -19.44 -17.36
CA PRO A 9 -47.29 -18.66 -16.12
C PRO A 9 -46.30 -19.32 -15.10
N VAL A 10 -46.18 -18.69 -13.94
CA VAL A 10 -45.53 -19.16 -12.70
C VAL A 10 -46.51 -20.03 -11.87
N VAL A 11 -45.97 -20.92 -11.02
CA VAL A 11 -46.52 -21.48 -9.76
C VAL A 11 -47.17 -22.87 -9.81
N PHE A 12 -46.51 -23.85 -9.18
CA PHE A 12 -46.98 -25.00 -8.36
C PHE A 12 -45.78 -25.99 -8.27
N LEU A 13 -45.38 -26.65 -7.18
CA LEU A 13 -45.87 -26.84 -5.82
C LEU A 13 -44.71 -27.48 -5.02
N LEU A 14 -44.42 -26.95 -3.84
CA LEU A 14 -43.65 -27.58 -2.76
C LEU A 14 -44.31 -28.92 -2.36
N ILE A 15 -43.55 -30.03 -2.27
CA ILE A 15 -43.66 -31.16 -1.30
C ILE A 15 -42.76 -32.31 -1.80
N GLY A 16 -41.80 -32.76 -0.98
CA GLY A 16 -41.00 -33.95 -1.29
C GLY A 16 -39.75 -34.13 -0.42
N PHE A 17 -39.95 -34.34 0.87
CA PHE A 17 -38.95 -34.64 1.91
C PHE A 17 -38.44 -36.10 1.77
N ILE A 18 -37.14 -36.32 2.05
CA ILE A 18 -36.52 -37.57 2.56
C ILE A 18 -36.57 -38.83 1.67
N SER A 19 -35.39 -39.30 1.23
CA SER A 19 -34.82 -40.62 1.58
C SER A 19 -33.69 -41.04 0.63
N ALA A 20 -32.45 -41.13 1.14
CA ALA A 20 -31.45 -42.16 0.78
C ALA A 20 -30.14 -41.91 1.54
N TYR A 21 -30.14 -42.33 2.80
CA TYR A 21 -28.95 -42.68 3.58
C TYR A 21 -28.50 -44.09 3.16
N PHE A 22 -27.24 -44.46 3.42
CA PHE A 22 -26.54 -45.72 3.08
C PHE A 22 -26.00 -45.77 1.64
N ILE A 23 -24.75 -46.14 1.33
CA ILE A 23 -23.89 -47.22 1.82
C ILE A 23 -22.43 -46.85 1.51
N PHE A 24 -21.52 -46.88 2.49
CA PHE A 24 -20.22 -47.59 2.43
C PHE A 24 -19.45 -47.32 3.74
N GLY A 25 -19.62 -48.25 4.68
CA GLY A 25 -18.77 -48.38 5.86
C GLY A 25 -17.76 -49.50 5.64
N SER A 26 -16.57 -49.35 6.20
CA SER A 26 -15.64 -50.44 6.48
C SER A 26 -15.22 -50.36 7.95
N PRO A 27 -15.10 -51.51 8.65
CA PRO A 27 -15.26 -51.58 10.10
C PRO A 27 -13.96 -51.33 10.89
N LEU A 28 -14.12 -50.70 12.06
CA LEU A 28 -13.17 -50.73 13.16
C LEU A 28 -13.31 -52.05 13.91
N ASN A 29 -12.21 -52.78 14.03
CA ASN A 29 -12.07 -53.96 14.89
C ASN A 29 -11.69 -53.49 16.31
N SER A 30 -12.52 -53.83 17.28
CA SER A 30 -12.30 -53.60 18.71
C SER A 30 -11.94 -54.92 19.39
N ASN A 31 -10.80 -54.97 20.05
CA ASN A 31 -10.55 -55.70 21.29
C ASN A 31 -9.12 -55.38 21.75
N ASP A 32 -8.98 -54.52 22.77
CA ASP A 32 -8.38 -54.98 24.03
C ASP A 32 -8.48 -53.89 25.11
N SER A 33 -8.88 -54.39 26.27
CA SER A 33 -9.10 -53.72 27.53
C SER A 33 -7.80 -53.27 28.23
N VAL A 34 -7.95 -52.31 29.15
CA VAL A 34 -7.21 -52.15 30.43
C VAL A 34 -6.33 -50.88 30.59
N SER A 35 -6.68 -50.17 31.68
CA SER A 35 -5.84 -49.36 32.58
C SER A 35 -5.58 -47.89 32.25
N THR A 36 -6.49 -47.05 32.78
CA THR A 36 -6.24 -45.69 33.27
C THR A 36 -5.17 -45.68 34.37
N LYS A 37 -3.94 -45.35 33.98
CA LYS A 37 -2.87 -44.70 34.76
C LYS A 37 -1.68 -44.66 33.82
N ASN A 38 -1.23 -43.45 33.40
CA ASN A 38 0.11 -43.12 32.86
C ASN A 38 0.18 -41.91 31.89
N ASN A 39 -0.87 -41.10 31.71
CA ASN A 39 -0.83 -39.95 30.78
C ASN A 39 -0.42 -38.60 31.42
N GLU A 40 0.52 -38.61 32.36
CA GLU A 40 1.19 -37.38 32.83
C GLU A 40 2.69 -37.32 32.48
N LYS A 41 3.27 -38.40 31.94
CA LYS A 41 4.70 -38.44 31.59
C LYS A 41 4.99 -38.38 30.09
N GLN A 42 3.98 -38.50 29.23
CA GLN A 42 4.15 -38.42 27.77
C GLN A 42 3.94 -37.01 27.20
N ALA A 43 3.35 -36.09 27.96
CA ALA A 43 3.27 -34.69 27.57
C ALA A 43 4.61 -33.96 27.72
N THR A 44 5.50 -34.43 28.61
CA THR A 44 6.77 -33.74 28.91
C THR A 44 7.90 -34.06 27.92
N GLU A 45 7.82 -35.16 27.17
CA GLU A 45 8.87 -35.59 26.21
C GLU A 45 8.65 -35.07 24.78
N LEU A 46 7.47 -34.55 24.44
CA LEU A 46 7.22 -33.89 23.14
C LEU A 46 7.64 -32.42 23.12
N PHE A 47 7.67 -31.74 24.29
CA PHE A 47 8.06 -30.34 24.38
C PHE A 47 9.58 -30.12 24.56
N SER A 48 10.38 -31.17 24.72
CA SER A 48 11.84 -31.07 24.89
C SER A 48 12.66 -31.21 23.60
N SER A 49 12.04 -31.48 22.45
CA SER A 49 12.74 -31.67 21.16
C SER A 49 12.76 -30.43 20.26
N ILE A 50 12.24 -29.28 20.71
CA ILE A 50 12.13 -28.03 19.92
C ILE A 50 12.91 -26.87 20.58
N ASN A 51 14.00 -27.16 21.29
CA ASN A 51 14.89 -26.12 21.80
C ASN A 51 16.32 -26.33 21.25
N PRO A 52 16.77 -25.55 20.28
CA PRO A 52 18.10 -25.74 19.65
C PRO A 52 19.29 -25.28 20.52
N PHE A 53 19.10 -25.03 21.83
CA PHE A 53 20.14 -24.49 22.72
C PHE A 53 20.35 -25.25 24.04
N ALA A 54 19.84 -26.47 24.18
CA ALA A 54 20.04 -27.27 25.41
C ALA A 54 21.20 -28.28 25.25
N GLU A 55 22.45 -27.81 25.37
CA GLU A 55 23.62 -28.70 25.43
C GLU A 55 23.96 -29.04 26.89
N LYS A 56 23.84 -30.33 27.24
CA LYS A 56 24.12 -30.91 28.56
C LYS A 56 25.58 -31.37 28.62
N ASN A 57 26.42 -30.59 29.29
CA ASN A 57 27.85 -30.85 29.48
C ASN A 57 28.12 -31.99 30.50
N LYS A 58 28.90 -33.00 30.09
CA LYS A 58 29.64 -33.95 30.95
C LYS A 58 31.01 -34.29 30.31
N ASN A 59 32.09 -33.72 30.87
CA ASN A 59 33.53 -33.91 30.57
C ASN A 59 34.06 -35.34 30.90
N PRO A 60 35.36 -35.74 30.69
CA PRO A 60 36.57 -34.99 30.23
C PRO A 60 37.53 -35.72 29.22
N ALA A 61 38.49 -34.96 28.64
CA ALA A 61 39.93 -35.29 28.44
C ALA A 61 40.54 -34.96 27.05
N LEU A 62 41.55 -34.07 27.08
CA LEU A 62 42.80 -33.96 26.29
C LEU A 62 42.78 -34.05 24.74
N ASN A 63 43.04 -32.93 24.04
CA ASN A 63 44.38 -32.52 23.55
C ASN A 63 44.36 -31.45 22.42
N ASN A 64 45.19 -30.40 22.61
CA ASN A 64 45.85 -29.51 21.62
C ASN A 64 45.05 -28.32 21.01
N PRO A 65 45.73 -27.26 20.52
CA PRO A 65 46.32 -26.19 21.33
C PRO A 65 45.78 -24.78 20.97
N ALA A 66 46.11 -23.83 21.84
CA ALA A 66 45.78 -22.40 21.85
C ALA A 66 45.58 -21.70 20.49
N PHE A 67 44.37 -21.17 20.29
CA PHE A 67 44.17 -19.89 19.60
C PHE A 67 43.62 -18.89 20.62
N ASN A 68 44.39 -17.83 20.85
CA ASN A 68 44.07 -16.72 21.73
C ASN A 68 42.78 -16.01 21.25
N ASN A 69 41.72 -16.11 22.04
CA ASN A 69 40.61 -15.15 22.01
C ASN A 69 40.92 -14.03 23.01
N PRO A 70 41.04 -12.75 22.60
CA PRO A 70 40.92 -11.67 23.56
C PRO A 70 39.45 -11.54 23.94
N ALA A 71 39.19 -11.75 25.22
CA ALA A 71 38.08 -11.28 26.04
C ALA A 71 36.86 -10.67 25.30
N ILE A 72 35.72 -11.36 25.39
CA ILE A 72 34.42 -10.70 25.34
C ILE A 72 34.35 -9.75 26.53
N ASN A 73 34.47 -8.45 26.24
CA ASN A 73 34.22 -7.39 27.19
C ASN A 73 32.81 -6.85 26.94
N ASN A 74 31.89 -7.14 27.87
CA ASN A 74 30.59 -6.49 27.98
C ASN A 74 30.79 -5.03 28.43
N GLN A 75 31.10 -4.15 27.47
CA GLN A 75 31.06 -2.69 27.57
C GLN A 75 30.80 -2.23 26.12
N SER A 76 29.76 -1.50 25.71
CA SER A 76 28.99 -0.47 26.38
C SER A 76 27.83 -0.05 25.44
N GLU A 77 26.57 -0.27 25.86
CA GLU A 77 25.35 0.34 25.28
C GLU A 77 25.01 1.80 25.75
N PRO A 78 25.84 2.59 26.47
CA PRO A 78 25.55 4.00 26.73
C PRO A 78 25.90 4.91 25.54
N ASN A 79 26.88 4.55 24.70
CA ASN A 79 27.41 5.43 23.65
C ASN A 79 26.43 5.67 22.49
N ARG A 80 25.44 4.80 22.31
CA ARG A 80 24.46 4.92 21.22
C ARG A 80 23.38 5.96 21.56
N LEU A 81 22.99 6.06 22.82
CA LEU A 81 22.03 7.05 23.29
C LEU A 81 22.65 8.46 23.29
N ASP A 82 23.92 8.58 23.65
CA ASP A 82 24.66 9.83 23.58
C ASP A 82 24.83 10.31 22.13
N TYR A 83 25.12 9.40 21.20
CA TYR A 83 25.16 9.68 19.78
C TYR A 83 23.81 10.23 19.26
N PHE A 84 22.69 9.64 19.67
CA PHE A 84 21.36 10.13 19.28
C PHE A 84 21.00 11.47 19.95
N ALA A 85 21.42 11.69 21.20
CA ALA A 85 21.20 12.94 21.89
C ALA A 85 21.96 14.11 21.22
N ASP A 86 23.19 13.85 20.79
CA ASP A 86 23.99 14.81 20.02
C ASP A 86 23.37 15.09 18.66
N GLU A 87 22.90 14.06 17.94
CA GLU A 87 22.27 14.21 16.62
C GLU A 87 20.96 15.03 16.72
N ILE A 88 20.14 14.78 17.74
CA ILE A 88 18.92 15.57 18.02
C ILE A 88 19.26 17.02 18.36
N SER A 89 20.34 17.26 19.11
CA SER A 89 20.76 18.60 19.50
C SER A 89 21.26 19.42 18.30
N GLN A 90 22.02 18.79 17.41
CA GLN A 90 22.47 19.41 16.16
C GLN A 90 21.30 19.75 15.23
N ILE A 91 20.32 18.85 15.10
CA ILE A 91 19.11 19.08 14.30
C ILE A 91 18.30 20.26 14.87
N LYS A 92 18.12 20.33 16.19
CA LYS A 92 17.43 21.47 16.84
C LYS A 92 18.14 22.80 16.60
N GLN A 93 19.47 22.82 16.64
CA GLN A 93 20.26 24.02 16.34
C GLN A 93 20.12 24.45 14.88
N GLN A 94 20.16 23.50 13.94
CA GLN A 94 19.95 23.78 12.52
C GLN A 94 18.55 24.34 12.26
N LEU A 95 17.53 23.78 12.91
CA LEU A 95 16.15 24.23 12.76
C LEU A 95 15.95 25.65 13.29
N LYS A 96 16.55 25.98 14.44
CA LYS A 96 16.55 27.34 15.00
C LYS A 96 17.27 28.34 14.10
N ALA A 97 18.40 27.95 13.50
CA ALA A 97 19.12 28.79 12.56
C ALA A 97 18.29 29.07 11.30
N ILE A 98 17.60 28.06 10.76
CA ILE A 98 16.71 28.23 9.61
C ILE A 98 15.54 29.16 9.95
N GLU A 99 14.92 28.99 11.11
CA GLU A 99 13.81 29.84 11.56
C GLU A 99 14.24 31.31 11.74
N GLN A 100 15.44 31.55 12.29
CA GLN A 100 16.03 32.88 12.39
C GLN A 100 16.36 33.47 11.01
N THR A 101 16.83 32.66 10.06
CA THR A 101 17.06 33.14 8.69
C THR A 101 15.76 33.45 7.95
N LEU A 102 14.67 32.71 8.21
CA LEU A 102 13.35 32.99 7.64
C LEU A 102 12.75 34.27 8.23
N ALA A 103 12.96 34.54 9.52
CA ALA A 103 12.47 35.74 10.20
C ALA A 103 13.21 37.02 9.80
N LEU A 104 14.40 36.91 9.19
CA LEU A 104 15.24 38.03 8.77
C LEU A 104 15.18 38.32 7.27
N MET A 105 14.35 37.61 6.50
CA MET A 105 14.10 37.95 5.10
C MET A 105 13.09 39.10 5.00
N PRO A 106 13.46 40.27 4.47
CA PRO A 106 12.51 41.35 4.23
C PRO A 106 11.60 40.98 3.04
N ASP A 107 10.29 41.17 3.22
CA ASP A 107 9.31 41.15 2.14
C ASP A 107 9.71 42.17 1.06
N THR A 108 10.27 41.66 -0.04
CA THR A 108 10.45 42.44 -1.27
C THR A 108 9.92 41.64 -2.44
N ALA A 109 8.66 41.93 -2.80
CA ALA A 109 8.11 41.58 -4.10
C ALA A 109 8.75 42.42 -5.22
N ALA A 110 8.77 41.82 -6.41
CA ALA A 110 9.03 42.37 -7.75
C ALA A 110 10.47 42.26 -8.30
N GLY A 111 10.62 41.47 -9.38
CA GLY A 111 11.76 41.55 -10.29
C GLY A 111 12.14 40.22 -10.96
N SER A 112 11.63 40.00 -12.18
CA SER A 112 12.00 38.92 -13.10
C SER A 112 13.51 38.85 -13.37
N THR A 113 14.11 37.65 -13.36
CA THR A 113 14.83 37.04 -14.50
C THR A 113 15.29 35.61 -14.16
N ASN A 114 15.00 34.67 -15.05
CA ASN A 114 15.50 33.29 -15.00
C ASN A 114 17.04 33.24 -15.03
N PRO A 115 17.63 32.21 -14.39
CA PRO A 115 18.34 31.25 -15.22
C PRO A 115 18.14 29.77 -14.83
N ALA A 116 18.02 28.97 -15.88
CA ALA A 116 18.50 27.59 -16.04
C ALA A 116 18.36 26.60 -14.85
N SER A 117 17.49 25.63 -15.09
CA SER A 117 17.37 24.32 -14.47
C SER A 117 18.71 23.68 -14.06
N LYS A 118 19.00 23.68 -12.76
CA LYS A 118 19.83 22.64 -12.14
C LYS A 118 18.92 21.55 -11.59
N SER A 119 19.06 20.36 -12.17
CA SER A 119 18.64 19.08 -11.60
C SER A 119 19.05 19.05 -10.13
N ARG A 120 18.07 19.27 -9.25
CA ARG A 120 18.24 19.15 -7.81
C ARG A 120 17.71 17.77 -7.47
N ASN A 121 18.60 16.78 -7.58
CA ASN A 121 18.43 15.47 -6.98
C ASN A 121 18.11 15.66 -5.50
N ARG A 122 16.81 15.67 -5.19
CA ARG A 122 16.31 15.59 -3.82
C ARG A 122 16.55 14.15 -3.38
N PHE A 123 17.70 13.92 -2.75
CA PHE A 123 17.86 12.82 -1.81
C PHE A 123 16.66 12.87 -0.87
N SER A 124 15.73 11.92 -1.06
CA SER A 124 14.59 11.78 -0.17
C SER A 124 15.14 11.29 1.16
N THR A 125 15.08 12.16 2.15
CA THR A 125 15.37 11.89 3.54
C THR A 125 14.54 10.69 4.00
N LEU A 126 15.25 9.72 4.57
CA LEU A 126 14.73 8.52 5.22
C LEU A 126 13.86 8.93 6.41
N LEU A 127 12.55 9.04 6.17
CA LEU A 127 11.50 9.06 7.19
C LEU A 127 10.34 8.21 6.68
N PRO A 128 9.66 7.44 7.56
CA PRO A 128 8.78 6.36 7.17
C PRO A 128 7.70 6.91 6.26
N ARG A 129 7.67 6.46 5.00
CA ARG A 129 6.44 6.51 4.21
C ARG A 129 5.38 5.91 5.10
N ARG A 130 4.41 6.73 5.52
CA ARG A 130 3.29 6.37 6.41
C ARG A 130 3.02 4.88 6.27
N LEU A 131 3.44 4.10 7.25
CA LEU A 131 3.17 2.66 7.28
C LEU A 131 1.68 2.53 6.97
N TYR A 132 1.33 1.65 6.02
CA TYR A 132 -0.06 1.35 5.73
C TYR A 132 -0.74 1.06 7.06
N ASN A 133 -1.55 2.00 7.53
CA ASN A 133 -2.07 1.93 8.89
C ASN A 133 -3.27 0.98 8.82
N LEU A 134 -3.14 -0.17 9.47
CA LEU A 134 -4.23 -1.13 9.65
C LEU A 134 -5.54 -0.41 10.04
N GLU A 135 -5.44 0.60 10.91
CA GLU A 135 -6.57 1.42 11.33
C GLU A 135 -7.29 2.12 10.16
N ASN A 136 -6.56 2.65 9.18
CA ASN A 136 -7.18 3.33 8.04
C ASN A 136 -7.86 2.34 7.09
N LEU A 137 -7.31 1.13 6.96
CA LEU A 137 -7.93 0.06 6.17
C LEU A 137 -9.24 -0.37 6.83
N LEU A 138 -9.21 -0.61 8.15
CA LEU A 138 -10.42 -0.96 8.92
C LEU A 138 -11.49 0.13 8.88
N LYS A 139 -11.08 1.41 8.97
CA LYS A 139 -12.00 2.55 8.86
C LYS A 139 -12.61 2.71 7.47
N GLY A 140 -11.90 2.27 6.42
CA GLY A 140 -12.40 2.22 5.04
C GLY A 140 -13.19 0.96 4.73
N GLY A 141 -13.81 0.32 5.74
CA GLY A 141 -14.70 -0.83 5.55
C GLY A 141 -14.02 -2.17 5.29
N ILE A 142 -12.68 -2.24 5.29
CA ILE A 142 -11.95 -3.45 4.90
C ILE A 142 -11.95 -4.46 6.04
N ALA A 143 -12.27 -5.71 5.73
CA ALA A 143 -12.30 -6.79 6.72
C ALA A 143 -10.93 -6.95 7.43
N PRO A 144 -10.89 -7.18 8.76
CA PRO A 144 -9.64 -7.25 9.51
C PRO A 144 -8.63 -8.24 8.97
N THR A 145 -9.09 -9.42 8.54
CA THR A 145 -8.23 -10.45 7.98
C THR A 145 -7.54 -10.01 6.69
N ILE A 146 -8.27 -9.34 5.79
CA ILE A 146 -7.74 -8.79 4.54
C ILE A 146 -6.78 -7.64 4.83
N ALA A 147 -7.17 -6.74 5.74
CA ALA A 147 -6.35 -5.60 6.10
C ALA A 147 -5.00 -6.03 6.73
N GLU A 148 -5.02 -7.04 7.62
CA GLU A 148 -3.81 -7.62 8.22
C GLU A 148 -2.92 -8.29 7.17
N ASP A 149 -3.49 -9.04 6.23
CA ASP A 149 -2.72 -9.66 5.14
C ASP A 149 -2.06 -8.61 4.24
N ILE A 150 -2.80 -7.59 3.82
CA ILE A 150 -2.28 -6.46 3.05
C ILE A 150 -1.12 -5.80 3.79
N VAL A 151 -1.29 -5.47 5.07
CA VAL A 151 -0.25 -4.84 5.90
C VAL A 151 0.97 -5.75 6.02
N ARG A 152 0.77 -7.05 6.23
CA ARG A 152 1.85 -8.04 6.29
C ARG A 152 2.66 -8.08 4.98
N ARG A 153 1.98 -8.21 3.84
CA ARG A 153 2.62 -8.26 2.51
C ARG A 153 3.37 -6.97 2.21
N LYS A 154 2.73 -5.80 2.42
CA LYS A 154 3.38 -4.48 2.28
C LYS A 154 4.61 -4.33 3.17
N SER A 155 4.52 -4.75 4.44
CA SER A 155 5.65 -4.68 5.38
C SER A 155 6.81 -5.58 4.94
N SER A 156 6.50 -6.77 4.42
CA SER A 156 7.53 -7.68 3.88
C SER A 156 8.24 -7.10 2.65
N ALA A 157 7.50 -6.42 1.75
CA ALA A 157 8.07 -5.78 0.58
C ALA A 157 8.96 -4.58 0.96
N GLU A 158 8.51 -3.76 1.91
CA GLU A 158 9.30 -2.64 2.43
C GLU A 158 10.57 -3.11 3.12
N LEU A 159 10.50 -4.19 3.91
CA LEU A 159 11.69 -4.80 4.52
C LEU A 159 12.70 -5.23 3.44
N LYS A 160 12.24 -5.90 2.37
CA LYS A 160 13.10 -6.28 1.25
C LYS A 160 13.76 -5.06 0.58
N ARG A 161 13.04 -3.93 0.45
CA ARG A 161 13.60 -2.68 -0.08
C ARG A 161 14.70 -2.13 0.83
N LEU A 162 14.48 -2.15 2.15
CA LEU A 162 15.47 -1.71 3.13
C LEU A 162 16.72 -2.60 3.12
N GLU A 163 16.55 -3.92 3.06
CA GLU A 163 17.63 -4.89 2.93
C GLU A 163 18.42 -4.70 1.64
N LEU A 164 17.72 -4.49 0.51
CA LEU A 164 18.35 -4.16 -0.77
C LEU A 164 19.17 -2.87 -0.67
N GLN A 165 18.62 -1.83 -0.06
CA GLN A 165 19.31 -0.55 0.10
C GLN A 165 20.57 -0.68 0.99
N ASP A 166 20.48 -1.40 2.11
CA ASP A 166 21.61 -1.65 3.01
C ASP A 166 22.71 -2.46 2.29
N ARG A 167 22.33 -3.57 1.63
CA ARG A 167 23.25 -4.38 0.84
C ARG A 167 23.92 -3.57 -0.27
N ALA A 168 23.14 -2.83 -1.07
CA ALA A 168 23.66 -2.01 -2.15
C ALA A 168 24.61 -0.91 -1.65
N LYS A 169 24.37 -0.38 -0.45
CA LYS A 169 25.26 0.60 0.19
C LYS A 169 26.59 -0.03 0.59
N ARG A 170 26.55 -1.20 1.23
CA ARG A 170 27.76 -1.92 1.68
C ARG A 170 28.63 -2.37 0.52
N ASP A 171 27.99 -2.86 -0.54
CA ASP A 171 28.65 -3.43 -1.71
C ASP A 171 28.92 -2.38 -2.80
N ASN A 172 28.66 -1.09 -2.51
CA ASN A 172 28.91 0.05 -3.40
C ASN A 172 28.24 -0.03 -4.79
N TYR A 173 27.04 -0.63 -4.87
CA TYR A 173 26.27 -0.68 -6.13
C TYR A 173 24.96 0.12 -6.07
N LEU A 174 24.78 1.01 -5.10
CA LEU A 174 23.70 2.00 -5.11
C LEU A 174 23.70 2.80 -6.43
N ASN A 175 22.52 3.07 -6.97
CA ASN A 175 22.31 3.80 -8.23
C ASN A 175 22.88 3.14 -9.48
N THR A 176 23.25 1.86 -9.42
CA THR A 176 23.62 1.07 -10.61
C THR A 176 22.40 0.43 -11.25
N GLN A 177 22.53 -0.02 -12.50
CA GLN A 177 21.48 -0.78 -13.18
C GLN A 177 21.04 -2.00 -12.35
N ARG A 178 22.01 -2.74 -11.80
CA ARG A 178 21.76 -3.88 -10.91
C ARG A 178 20.83 -3.53 -9.75
N TYR A 179 21.07 -2.40 -9.09
CA TYR A 179 20.21 -1.96 -7.98
C TYR A 179 18.79 -1.68 -8.47
N TYR A 180 18.63 -1.01 -9.61
CA TYR A 180 17.31 -0.70 -10.16
C TYR A 180 16.55 -1.96 -10.61
N ASP A 181 17.24 -2.94 -11.21
CA ASP A 181 16.65 -4.22 -11.60
C ASP A 181 16.19 -5.03 -10.36
N GLU A 182 17.03 -5.12 -9.32
CA GLU A 182 16.66 -5.77 -8.06
C GLU A 182 15.49 -5.05 -7.38
N LEU A 183 15.49 -3.70 -7.41
CA LEU A 183 14.41 -2.89 -6.86
C LEU A 183 13.10 -3.07 -7.62
N ASP A 184 13.16 -3.14 -8.95
CA ASP A 184 11.99 -3.36 -9.79
C ASP A 184 11.33 -4.71 -9.48
N ASN A 185 12.12 -5.79 -9.35
CA ASN A 185 11.61 -7.10 -8.93
C ASN A 185 10.91 -7.07 -7.56
N ILE A 186 11.39 -6.25 -6.62
CA ILE A 186 10.72 -6.07 -5.33
C ILE A 186 9.43 -5.25 -5.49
N ASN A 187 9.43 -4.23 -6.33
CA ASN A 187 8.26 -3.39 -6.58
C ASN A 187 7.15 -4.13 -7.32
N GLN A 188 7.49 -5.07 -8.20
CA GLN A 188 6.51 -5.94 -8.86
C GLN A 188 5.77 -6.86 -7.89
N GLN A 189 6.35 -7.14 -6.72
CA GLN A 189 5.72 -7.90 -5.64
C GLN A 189 4.88 -6.99 -4.71
N ASP A 190 4.87 -5.68 -4.95
CA ASP A 190 4.13 -4.74 -4.13
C ASP A 190 2.62 -4.83 -4.42
N VAL A 191 1.82 -4.76 -3.37
CA VAL A 191 0.38 -4.97 -3.47
C VAL A 191 -0.30 -3.73 -4.07
N ASN A 192 -1.00 -3.87 -5.20
CA ASN A 192 -1.87 -2.81 -5.70
C ASN A 192 -3.18 -2.81 -4.90
N LEU A 193 -3.31 -1.88 -3.94
CA LEU A 193 -4.48 -1.79 -3.07
C LEU A 193 -5.79 -1.66 -3.84
N ARG A 194 -5.79 -0.90 -4.94
CA ARG A 194 -7.01 -0.66 -5.71
C ARG A 194 -7.51 -1.95 -6.38
N GLU A 195 -6.60 -2.77 -6.90
CA GLU A 195 -6.94 -4.05 -7.53
C GLU A 195 -7.48 -5.07 -6.52
N GLU A 196 -6.92 -5.09 -5.31
CA GLU A 196 -7.31 -6.02 -4.24
C GLU A 196 -8.62 -5.63 -3.56
N LEU A 197 -8.85 -4.33 -3.39
CA LEU A 197 -9.98 -3.80 -2.63
C LEU A 197 -11.18 -3.44 -3.53
N GLY A 198 -10.93 -3.22 -4.82
CA GLY A 198 -11.90 -2.60 -5.73
C GLY A 198 -12.03 -1.09 -5.52
N ASP A 199 -12.69 -0.43 -6.47
CA ASP A 199 -12.79 1.03 -6.53
C ASP A 199 -13.51 1.63 -5.31
N GLU A 200 -14.56 0.99 -4.80
CA GLU A 200 -15.38 1.49 -3.68
C GLU A 200 -14.60 1.50 -2.36
N SER A 201 -14.11 0.34 -1.93
CA SER A 201 -13.29 0.21 -0.71
C SER A 201 -11.99 1.01 -0.79
N TYR A 202 -11.41 1.15 -1.98
CA TYR A 202 -10.24 2.00 -2.18
C TYR A 202 -10.57 3.48 -1.99
N ASP A 203 -11.73 3.95 -2.47
CA ASP A 203 -12.22 5.32 -2.26
C ASP A 203 -12.41 5.63 -0.76
N GLU A 204 -13.07 4.72 -0.04
CA GLU A 204 -13.24 4.81 1.41
C GLU A 204 -11.90 4.85 2.15
N TYR A 205 -10.97 3.97 1.78
CA TYR A 205 -9.62 3.95 2.34
C TYR A 205 -8.87 5.28 2.13
N LEU A 206 -8.91 5.85 0.92
CA LEU A 206 -8.27 7.13 0.63
C LEU A 206 -8.89 8.24 1.50
N TYR A 207 -10.21 8.26 1.64
CA TYR A 207 -10.91 9.23 2.47
C TYR A 207 -10.51 9.08 3.96
N ALA A 208 -10.59 7.86 4.51
CA ALA A 208 -10.29 7.55 5.90
C ALA A 208 -8.82 7.84 6.26
N SER A 209 -7.90 7.57 5.33
CA SER A 209 -6.46 7.85 5.47
C SER A 209 -6.09 9.32 5.26
N LYS A 210 -7.10 10.19 5.07
CA LYS A 210 -6.97 11.63 4.82
C LYS A 210 -6.19 11.95 3.53
N GLN A 211 -6.18 11.03 2.57
CA GLN A 211 -5.59 11.22 1.25
C GLN A 211 -6.59 11.87 0.29
N ASN A 212 -6.10 12.43 -0.81
CA ASN A 212 -6.96 12.96 -1.86
C ASN A 212 -7.47 11.79 -2.71
N ASN A 213 -8.77 11.77 -2.97
CA ASN A 213 -9.47 10.74 -3.73
C ASN A 213 -10.25 11.31 -4.92
N ARG A 214 -10.07 12.60 -5.21
CA ARG A 214 -10.78 13.32 -6.26
C ARG A 214 -9.86 14.29 -6.97
N ILE A 215 -10.21 14.57 -8.22
CA ILE A 215 -9.46 15.48 -9.09
C ILE A 215 -10.31 16.73 -9.29
N LYS A 216 -9.76 17.89 -8.93
CA LYS A 216 -10.47 19.17 -9.05
C LYS A 216 -9.99 19.91 -10.30
N ILE A 217 -10.89 20.50 -11.06
CA ILE A 217 -10.55 21.42 -12.14
C ILE A 217 -10.23 22.79 -11.54
N ALA A 218 -8.96 23.16 -11.55
CA ALA A 218 -8.48 24.42 -11.00
C ALA A 218 -8.73 25.60 -11.95
N SER A 219 -8.58 25.37 -13.25
CA SER A 219 -8.92 26.31 -14.32
C SER A 219 -9.14 25.59 -15.65
N VAL A 220 -9.81 26.27 -16.58
CA VAL A 220 -10.08 25.80 -17.93
C VAL A 220 -9.52 26.83 -18.91
N MET A 221 -8.80 26.38 -19.94
CA MET A 221 -8.22 27.25 -20.95
C MET A 221 -9.26 27.65 -22.00
N LEU A 222 -9.22 28.91 -22.44
CA LEU A 222 -10.09 29.42 -23.51
C LEU A 222 -9.79 28.70 -24.83
N GLY A 223 -10.83 28.28 -25.55
CA GLY A 223 -10.76 27.50 -26.79
C GLY A 223 -10.42 26.02 -26.60
N SER A 224 -10.37 25.51 -25.36
CA SER A 224 -10.05 24.11 -25.09
C SER A 224 -11.22 23.15 -25.29
N ALA A 225 -10.93 21.86 -25.41
CA ALA A 225 -11.93 20.80 -25.47
C ALA A 225 -12.82 20.77 -24.22
N ALA A 226 -12.24 21.01 -23.04
CA ALA A 226 -12.99 21.10 -21.78
C ALA A 226 -14.00 22.27 -21.79
N GLU A 227 -13.57 23.46 -22.24
CA GLU A 227 -14.46 24.62 -22.34
C GLU A 227 -15.61 24.37 -23.31
N GLN A 228 -15.30 23.87 -24.51
CA GLN A 228 -16.29 23.56 -25.54
C GLN A 228 -17.32 22.52 -25.08
N SER A 229 -16.91 21.62 -24.20
CA SER A 229 -17.78 20.58 -23.63
C SER A 229 -18.55 21.05 -22.40
N GLY A 230 -18.34 22.28 -21.93
CA GLY A 230 -19.07 22.86 -20.79
C GLY A 230 -18.46 22.53 -19.41
N ILE A 231 -17.23 22.02 -19.36
CA ILE A 231 -16.47 21.83 -18.11
C ILE A 231 -16.01 23.19 -17.60
N GLN A 232 -16.09 23.38 -16.29
CA GLN A 232 -15.84 24.65 -15.63
C GLN A 232 -14.84 24.51 -14.49
N LYS A 233 -14.28 25.65 -14.07
CA LYS A 233 -13.49 25.72 -12.84
C LYS A 233 -14.36 25.33 -11.65
N GLY A 234 -13.80 24.49 -10.77
CA GLY A 234 -14.47 24.03 -9.56
C GLY A 234 -15.03 22.62 -9.68
N ASP A 235 -15.25 22.14 -10.90
CA ASP A 235 -15.70 20.78 -11.18
C ASP A 235 -14.78 19.74 -10.57
N VAL A 236 -15.36 18.64 -10.11
CA VAL A 236 -14.61 17.51 -9.55
C VAL A 236 -14.82 16.29 -10.42
N VAL A 237 -13.76 15.78 -11.04
CA VAL A 237 -13.83 14.60 -11.90
C VAL A 237 -14.01 13.34 -11.06
N LEU A 238 -15.00 12.53 -11.46
CA LEU A 238 -15.32 11.23 -10.85
C LEU A 238 -14.85 10.05 -11.70
N SER A 239 -15.07 10.14 -13.01
CA SER A 239 -14.70 9.09 -13.94
C SER A 239 -14.45 9.65 -15.33
N TYR A 240 -13.63 8.94 -16.08
CA TYR A 240 -13.32 9.23 -17.48
C TYR A 240 -13.36 7.92 -18.25
N ASP A 241 -14.07 7.90 -19.37
CA ASP A 241 -14.24 6.70 -20.20
C ASP A 241 -14.73 5.49 -19.38
N ASN A 242 -15.76 5.71 -18.56
CA ASN A 242 -16.33 4.73 -17.62
C ASN A 242 -15.37 4.15 -16.56
N LYS A 243 -14.13 4.65 -16.46
CA LYS A 243 -13.16 4.27 -15.42
C LYS A 243 -13.18 5.30 -14.29
N ARG A 244 -13.23 4.84 -13.04
CA ARG A 244 -13.12 5.72 -11.86
C ARG A 244 -11.74 6.36 -11.78
N MET A 245 -11.70 7.65 -11.48
CA MET A 245 -10.47 8.44 -11.44
C MET A 245 -10.23 8.95 -10.02
N PHE A 246 -9.12 8.57 -9.41
CA PHE A 246 -8.75 8.98 -8.05
C PHE A 246 -7.57 9.95 -8.01
N SER A 247 -6.77 10.01 -9.09
CA SER A 247 -5.59 10.89 -9.17
C SER A 247 -5.46 11.60 -10.52
N TRP A 248 -4.82 12.77 -10.50
CA TRP A 248 -4.56 13.54 -11.71
C TRP A 248 -3.65 12.79 -12.70
N GLN A 249 -2.78 11.90 -12.20
CA GLN A 249 -1.96 11.02 -13.05
C GLN A 249 -2.84 10.03 -13.80
N GLU A 250 -3.77 9.35 -13.13
CA GLU A 250 -4.71 8.41 -13.77
C GLU A 250 -5.51 9.10 -14.87
N LEU A 251 -6.05 10.30 -14.61
CA LEU A 251 -6.79 11.05 -15.63
C LEU A 251 -5.89 11.41 -16.82
N LYS A 252 -4.66 11.86 -16.57
CA LYS A 252 -3.71 12.20 -17.63
C LYS A 252 -3.35 10.98 -18.47
N ASP A 253 -3.12 9.83 -17.85
CA ASP A 253 -2.78 8.60 -18.56
C ASP A 253 -4.00 8.13 -19.38
N ALA A 254 -5.19 8.16 -18.79
CA ALA A 254 -6.44 7.81 -19.47
C ALA A 254 -6.73 8.68 -20.71
N THR A 255 -6.38 9.98 -20.71
CA THR A 255 -6.56 10.82 -21.92
C THR A 255 -5.60 10.46 -23.07
N THR A 256 -4.56 9.67 -22.80
CA THR A 256 -3.61 9.18 -23.82
C THR A 256 -3.86 7.72 -24.24
N GLU A 257 -4.63 6.97 -23.45
CA GLU A 257 -5.04 5.60 -23.76
C GLU A 257 -6.14 5.60 -24.83
N GLY A 258 -5.85 5.18 -26.06
CA GLY A 258 -6.88 5.02 -27.11
C GLY A 258 -6.70 5.94 -28.31
N GLN A 259 -7.78 6.21 -29.05
CA GLN A 259 -7.70 6.99 -30.29
C GLN A 259 -7.83 8.49 -30.01
N LEU A 260 -6.87 9.29 -30.50
CA LEU A 260 -6.91 10.75 -30.38
C LEU A 260 -8.18 11.30 -31.06
N GLY A 261 -8.92 12.16 -30.35
CA GLY A 261 -10.13 12.78 -30.86
C GLY A 261 -11.41 11.93 -30.75
N GLU A 262 -11.31 10.68 -30.32
CA GLU A 262 -12.49 9.85 -30.01
C GLU A 262 -13.32 10.51 -28.90
N PHE A 263 -14.65 10.52 -29.04
CA PHE A 263 -15.53 11.09 -28.04
C PHE A 263 -15.79 10.11 -26.90
N VAL A 264 -15.48 10.52 -25.68
CA VAL A 264 -15.64 9.71 -24.46
C VAL A 264 -16.38 10.46 -23.37
N ALA A 265 -17.06 9.72 -22.50
CA ALA A 265 -17.79 10.29 -21.38
C ALA A 265 -16.84 10.68 -20.24
N ILE A 266 -17.05 11.87 -19.67
CA ILE A 266 -16.45 12.32 -18.41
C ILE A 266 -17.57 12.68 -17.43
N ASN A 267 -17.56 12.04 -16.26
CA ASN A 267 -18.51 12.35 -15.20
C ASN A 267 -17.83 13.22 -14.16
N ILE A 268 -18.51 14.29 -13.76
CA ILE A 268 -18.01 15.28 -12.81
C ILE A 268 -19.08 15.61 -11.77
N VAL A 269 -18.66 16.14 -10.62
CA VAL A 269 -19.54 16.76 -9.63
C VAL A 269 -19.39 18.27 -9.72
N ARG A 270 -20.52 18.97 -9.80
CA ARG A 270 -20.63 20.42 -9.68
C ARG A 270 -21.79 20.74 -8.75
N ASP A 271 -21.52 21.50 -7.70
CA ASP A 271 -22.52 21.91 -6.70
C ASP A 271 -23.33 20.75 -6.08
N GLY A 272 -22.71 19.56 -5.97
CA GLY A 272 -23.32 18.36 -5.40
C GLY A 272 -24.09 17.50 -6.41
N GLU A 273 -24.25 17.97 -7.65
CA GLU A 273 -24.92 17.23 -8.73
C GLU A 273 -23.90 16.58 -9.66
N ILE A 274 -24.25 15.41 -10.21
CA ILE A 274 -23.42 14.70 -11.19
C ILE A 274 -23.80 15.15 -12.59
N TYR A 275 -22.82 15.62 -13.34
CA TYR A 275 -22.95 15.94 -14.76
C TYR A 275 -22.12 14.95 -15.57
N SER A 276 -22.66 14.58 -16.73
CA SER A 276 -21.96 13.76 -17.72
C SER A 276 -21.74 14.58 -18.98
N PHE A 277 -20.48 14.79 -19.35
CA PHE A 277 -20.08 15.48 -20.57
C PHE A 277 -19.43 14.50 -21.54
N THR A 278 -19.52 14.78 -22.83
CA THR A 278 -18.78 14.05 -23.85
C THR A 278 -17.64 14.93 -24.35
N VAL A 279 -16.40 14.46 -24.21
CA VAL A 279 -15.19 15.20 -24.57
C VAL A 279 -14.38 14.42 -25.61
N PRO A 280 -13.69 15.08 -26.56
CA PRO A 280 -12.72 14.41 -27.41
C PRO A 280 -11.50 13.99 -26.58
N ARG A 281 -11.03 12.75 -26.78
CA ARG A 281 -9.84 12.21 -26.13
C ARG A 281 -8.59 12.98 -26.56
N GLY A 282 -7.71 13.24 -25.60
CA GLY A 282 -6.48 14.02 -25.79
C GLY A 282 -6.34 15.16 -24.77
N PRO A 283 -5.61 16.23 -25.11
CA PRO A 283 -5.40 17.34 -24.19
C PRO A 283 -6.71 18.10 -23.93
N LEU A 284 -7.27 17.95 -22.74
CA LEU A 284 -8.52 18.61 -22.36
C LEU A 284 -8.38 20.13 -22.18
N GLY A 285 -7.16 20.63 -21.96
CA GLY A 285 -6.89 22.06 -21.74
C GLY A 285 -7.33 22.57 -20.37
N THR A 286 -7.11 21.77 -19.32
CA THR A 286 -7.43 22.13 -17.94
C THR A 286 -6.18 22.15 -17.07
N GLN A 287 -6.19 22.98 -16.03
CA GLN A 287 -5.26 22.83 -14.91
C GLN A 287 -5.92 21.97 -13.84
N LEU A 288 -5.23 20.90 -13.44
CA LEU A 288 -5.73 19.95 -12.44
C LEU A 288 -5.21 20.30 -11.05
N GLY A 289 -6.09 20.16 -10.08
CA GLY A 289 -5.79 20.10 -8.66
C GLY A 289 -6.29 18.79 -8.07
N THR A 290 -6.08 18.62 -6.77
CA THR A 290 -6.56 17.44 -6.03
C THR A 290 -7.46 17.90 -4.89
N THR A 291 -8.42 17.06 -4.53
CA THR A 291 -9.30 17.32 -3.40
C THR A 291 -9.71 16.01 -2.74
N ARG A 292 -10.36 16.11 -1.58
CA ARG A 292 -10.90 14.98 -0.84
C ARG A 292 -12.40 15.18 -0.65
N LEU A 293 -13.20 14.26 -1.19
CA LEU A 293 -14.65 14.22 -0.97
C LEU A 293 -15.03 12.89 -0.34
N ALA A 294 -16.10 12.86 0.45
CA ALA A 294 -16.64 11.59 0.91
C ALA A 294 -17.10 10.74 -0.30
N PRO A 295 -16.95 9.41 -0.21
CA PRO A 295 -17.54 8.49 -1.19
C PRO A 295 -19.06 8.61 -1.22
#